data_AF-A0A8S0G1I7-F1
#
_entry.id   AF-A0A8S0G1I7-F1
#
_cell.length_a   1.000
_cell.length_b   1.000
_cell.length_c   1.000
_cell.angle_alpha   90.00
_cell.angle_beta   90.00
_cell.angle_gamma   90.00
#
_symmetry.space_group_name_H-M   'P 1'
#
loop_
_entity.id
_entity.type
_entity.pdbx_description
1 polymer ?
#
loop_
_entity_poly.entity_id
_entity_poly.type
_entity_poly.pdbx_seq_one_letter_code
_entity_poly.pdbx_strand_id
1 'polypeptide(L)' 'MKLVTVIIKPFKLEDVREALSSIGIQGLTVTEVKGFGRQKGHAELYRGAECPPGTASTSCQK' A
#
# COMPACT_ATOMS: atom_id res chain seq x y z
N MET A 1 -23.29 15.40 0.79
CA MET A 1 -22.62 14.20 0.24
C MET A 1 -21.12 14.38 0.39
N LYS A 2 -20.39 13.38 0.89
CA LYS A 2 -18.93 13.44 1.05
C LYS A 2 -18.33 12.12 0.56
N LEU A 3 -17.19 12.20 -0.12
CA LEU A 3 -16.41 11.04 -0.56
C LEU A 3 -15.18 10.91 0.34
N VAL A 4 -15.00 9.74 0.94
CA VAL A 4 -13.88 9.45 1.85
C VAL A 4 -12.97 8.44 1.17
N THR A 5 -11.73 8.85 0.88
CA THR A 5 -10.69 7.98 0.30
C THR A 5 -9.64 7.70 1.36
N VAL A 6 -9.30 6.42 1.57
CA VAL A 6 -8.34 6.00 2.60
C VAL A 6 -7.30 5.09 1.96
N ILE A 7 -6.03 5.32 2.28
CA ILE A 7 -4.93 4.43 1.92
C ILE A 7 -4.50 3.67 3.18
N ILE A 8 -4.60 2.35 3.15
CA ILE A 8 -4.27 1.47 4.29
C ILE A 8 -3.26 0.42 3.87
N LYS A 9 -2.62 -0.21 4.86
CA LYS A 9 -1.80 -1.39 4.61
C LYS A 9 -2.69 -2.59 4.26
N PRO A 10 -2.26 -3.50 3.36
CA PRO A 10 -3.11 -4.59 2.87
C PRO A 10 -3.68 -5.48 3.97
N PHE A 11 -2.89 -5.77 5.02
CA PHE A 11 -3.30 -6.64 6.12
C PHE A 11 -4.38 -6.04 7.04
N LYS A 12 -4.66 -4.73 6.95
CA LYS A 12 -5.71 -4.07 7.76
C LYS A 12 -7.08 -4.03 7.09
N LEU A 13 -7.21 -4.61 5.89
CA LEU A 13 -8.46 -4.54 5.14
C LEU A 13 -9.63 -5.16 5.89
N GLU A 14 -9.41 -6.31 6.54
CA GLU A 14 -10.46 -7.03 7.27
C GLU A 14 -10.93 -6.22 8.49
N ASP A 15 -10.00 -5.72 9.32
CA ASP A 15 -10.30 -4.87 10.47
C ASP A 15 -11.14 -3.64 10.07
N VAL A 16 -10.80 -3.00 8.95
CA VAL A 16 -11.52 -1.81 8.45
C VAL A 16 -12.91 -2.19 7.95
N ARG A 17 -13.05 -3.32 7.27
CA ARG A 17 -14.33 -3.83 6.78
C ARG A 17 -15.28 -4.15 7.94
N GLU A 18 -14.82 -4.85 8.96
CA GLU A 18 -15.63 -5.18 10.15
C GLU A 18 -16.07 -3.92 10.89
N ALA A 19 -15.15 -2.98 11.10
CA ALA A 19 -15.46 -1.69 11.73
C ALA A 19 -16.52 -0.92 10.96
N LEU A 20 -16.40 -0.81 9.62
CA LEU A 20 -17.41 -0.15 8.78
C LEU A 20 -18.77 -0.88 8.80
N SER A 21 -18.75 -2.21 8.80
CA SER A 21 -19.95 -3.04 8.88
C SER A 21 -20.70 -2.83 10.19
N SER A 22 -20.00 -2.72 11.33
CA SER A 22 -20.61 -2.44 12.64
C SER A 22 -21.31 -1.08 12.73
N ILE A 23 -20.91 -0.13 11.89
CA ILE A 23 -21.51 1.21 11.78
C ILE A 23 -22.63 1.24 10.71
N GLY A 24 -22.87 0.12 10.02
CA GLY A 24 -23.92 -0.03 9.01
C GLY A 24 -23.50 0.34 7.58
N ILE A 25 -22.20 0.49 7.30
CA ILE A 25 -21.67 0.79 5.97
C ILE A 25 -21.34 -0.52 5.25
N GLN A 26 -22.14 -0.86 4.23
CA GLN A 26 -22.00 -2.13 3.48
C GLN A 26 -21.32 -1.96 2.11
N GLY A 27 -21.31 -0.75 1.55
CA GLY A 27 -20.74 -0.45 0.24
C GLY A 27 -19.36 0.20 0.35
N LEU A 28 -18.34 -0.42 -0.26
CA LEU A 28 -17.00 0.14 -0.40
C LEU A 28 -16.36 -0.33 -1.72
N THR A 29 -15.41 0.43 -2.21
CA THR A 29 -14.63 0.09 -3.42
C THR A 29 -13.15 -0.01 -3.02
N VAL A 30 -12.54 -1.15 -3.30
CA VAL A 30 -11.11 -1.41 -3.02
C VAL A 30 -10.35 -1.37 -4.33
N THR A 31 -9.21 -0.68 -4.34
CA THR A 31 -8.27 -0.69 -5.46
C THR A 31 -6.87 -0.90 -4.92
N GLU A 32 -6.09 -1.77 -5.57
CA GLU A 32 -4.69 -1.96 -5.22
C GLU A 32 -3.88 -0.77 -5.72
N VAL A 33 -3.11 -0.15 -4.83
CA VAL A 33 -2.29 1.01 -5.15
C VAL A 33 -0.86 0.79 -4.64
N LYS A 34 0.12 1.18 -5.45
CA LYS A 34 1.52 1.23 -5.04
C LYS A 34 1.81 2.63 -4.48
N GLY A 35 2.03 2.71 -3.17
CA GLY A 35 2.36 3.96 -2.49
C GLY A 35 3.87 4.12 -2.31
N PHE A 36 4.39 5.31 -2.62
CA PHE A 36 5.75 5.71 -2.27
C PHE A 36 5.70 6.69 -1.09
N GLY A 37 6.55 6.50 -0.09
CA GLY A 37 6.56 7.36 1.08
C GLY A 37 7.79 7.19 1.95
N ARG A 38 7.88 7.98 3.03
CA ARG A 38 9.00 7.95 3.98
C ARG A 38 9.01 6.69 4.86
N GLN A 39 7.99 5.85 4.75
CA GLN A 39 7.96 4.53 5.36
C GLN A 39 8.95 3.66 4.58
N LYS A 40 10.21 3.66 5.05
CA LYS A 40 11.29 2.81 4.51
C LYS A 40 10.79 1.37 4.48
N GLY A 41 10.45 0.86 3.31
CA GLY A 41 10.26 -0.57 3.10
C GLY A 41 11.59 -1.30 3.29
N HIS A 42 11.56 -2.63 3.35
CA HIS A 42 12.79 -3.40 3.27
C HIS A 42 13.51 -3.04 1.96
N ALA A 43 14.72 -2.50 2.06
CA ALA A 43 15.57 -2.28 0.90
C ALA A 43 16.00 -3.65 0.39
N GLU A 44 15.58 -4.00 -0.84
CA GLU A 44 16.14 -5.14 -1.52
C GLU A 44 17.58 -4.79 -1.91
N LEU A 45 18.54 -5.33 -1.16
CA LEU A 45 19.96 -5.20 -1.47
C LEU A 45 20.29 -6.11 -2.65
N TYR A 46 20.58 -5.51 -3.81
CA TYR A 46 21.08 -6.25 -4.97
C TYR A 46 22.57 -5.93 -5.16
N ARG A 47 23.43 -6.94 -5.00
CA ARG A 47 24.90 -6.85 -5.20
C ARG A 47 25.59 -5.63 -4.57
N GLY A 48 25.20 -5.24 -3.36
CA GLY A 48 25.85 -4.15 -2.62
C GLY A 48 25.41 -2.73 -3.02
N ALA A 49 24.45 -2.59 -3.95
CA ALA A 49 23.75 -1.33 -4.18
C ALA A 49 22.41 -1.34 -3.45
N GLU A 50 22.16 -0.30 -2.65
CA GLU A 50 20.85 -0.08 -2.04
C GLU A 50 19.88 0.36 -3.14
N CYS A 51 19.05 -0.56 -3.61
CA CYS A 51 18.00 -0.24 -4.56
C CYS A 51 16.83 0.35 -3.76
N PRO A 52 16.52 1.65 -3.90
CA PRO A 52 15.38 2.23 -3.22
C PRO A 52 14.12 1.50 -3.69
N PRO A 53 13.20 1.12 -2.77
CA PRO A 53 12.03 0.35 -3.15
C PRO A 53 11.22 1.08 -4.23
N GLY A 54 11.18 0.49 -5.43
CA GLY A 54 10.38 0.93 -6.57
C GLY A 54 11.13 1.57 -7.76
N THR A 55 12.46 1.51 -7.83
CA THR A 55 13.13 1.54 -9.14
C THR A 55 12.79 0.27 -9.90
N ALA A 56 12.26 0.40 -11.12
CA ALA A 56 12.00 -0.75 -11.99
C ALA A 56 13.24 -1.65 -12.04
N SER A 57 13.08 -2.96 -11.90
CA SER A 57 14.17 -3.95 -11.97
C SER A 57 15.07 -3.77 -13.21
N THR A 58 14.55 -3.14 -14.27
CA THR A 58 15.27 -2.79 -15.48
C THR A 58 16.39 -1.75 -15.29
N SER A 59 16.31 -0.86 -14.28
CA SER A 59 17.34 0.14 -14.00
C SER A 59 18.42 -0.35 -13.03
N CYS A 60 18.25 -1.52 -12.40
CA CYS A 60 19.21 -2.11 -11.47
C CYS A 60 20.07 -3.23 -12.11
N GLN A 61 19.78 -3.62 -13.37
CA GLN A 61 20.48 -4.68 -14.11
C GLN A 61 21.54 -4.15 -15.10
N LYS A 62 21.82 -2.84 -15.14
CA LYS A 62 22.94 -2.26 -15.87
C LYS A 62 24.07 -1.85 -14.93
#